data_AF-A0A919T5J8-F1
#
_entry.id   AF-A0A919T5J8-F1
#
_cell.length_a   1.000
_cell.length_b   1.000
_cell.length_c   1.000
_cell.angle_alpha   90.00
_cell.angle_beta   90.00
_cell.angle_gamma   90.00
#
_symmetry.space_group_name_H-M   'P 1'
#
loop_
_entity.id
_entity.type
_entity.pdbx_description
1 polymer ?
#
loop_
_entity_poly.entity_id
_entity_poly.type
_entity_poly.pdbx_seq_one_letter_code
_entity_poly.pdbx_strand_id
1 'polypeptide(L)'
;MRLRWLSIALLAVAWELVCRTVIRSDDYLAPPSRVLTTGLTYLADRDTLAGLGVTTTRFLGAFAITALVGVTLGLALGRTGRLVPAARDIFTVFYTLPLVPFYPLFVLWFGLGFRSEVAFGAIHGAVPVVLGTMAAASRVDETLITATRAMGAGRTRVLTMVVLPATVPDVVGALRIGAALSLLGVLLAELMVSVDGVGHIIAALIANLRGPELDAVILAVCVGAAVVNAGLHRGERRLSRWREQRP
;
A
#
# COMPACT_ATOMS: atom_id res chain seq x y z
N MET A 1 -5.47 15.37 -21.71
CA MET A 1 -4.08 14.87 -21.65
C MET A 1 -3.04 15.99 -21.53
N ARG A 2 -3.11 17.06 -22.34
CA ARG A 2 -2.19 18.21 -22.27
C ARG A 2 -2.14 18.93 -20.92
N LEU A 3 -3.29 19.10 -20.25
CA LEU A 3 -3.36 19.78 -18.95
C LEU A 3 -2.60 19.04 -17.83
N ARG A 4 -2.60 17.69 -17.83
CA ARG A 4 -1.91 16.88 -16.80
C ARG A 4 -0.39 17.02 -16.89
N TRP A 5 0.15 17.00 -18.10
CA TRP A 5 1.58 17.18 -18.35
C TRP A 5 2.04 18.61 -18.02
N LEU A 6 1.17 19.60 -18.30
CA LEU A 6 1.44 21.01 -17.97
C LEU A 6 1.51 21.21 -16.44
N SER A 7 0.62 20.57 -15.68
CA SER A 7 0.66 20.61 -14.21
C SER A 7 1.92 19.98 -13.64
N ILE A 8 2.38 18.84 -14.18
CA ILE A 8 3.61 18.17 -13.74
C ILE A 8 4.83 19.05 -14.06
N ALA A 9 4.90 19.60 -15.26
CA ALA A 9 5.99 20.49 -15.67
C ALA A 9 6.04 21.76 -14.80
N LEU A 10 4.90 22.36 -14.52
CA LEU A 10 4.81 23.54 -13.65
C LEU A 10 5.29 23.22 -12.23
N LEU A 11 4.91 22.06 -11.67
CA LEU A 11 5.36 21.61 -10.37
C LEU A 11 6.88 21.42 -10.32
N ALA A 12 7.46 20.79 -11.36
CA ALA A 12 8.89 20.55 -11.44
C ALA A 12 9.69 21.87 -11.56
N VAL A 13 9.21 22.82 -12.36
CA VAL A 13 9.82 24.15 -12.49
C VAL A 13 9.71 24.93 -11.18
N ALA A 14 8.55 24.88 -10.51
CA ALA A 14 8.38 25.52 -9.21
C ALA A 14 9.33 24.92 -8.16
N TRP A 15 9.49 23.60 -8.12
CA TRP A 15 10.42 22.92 -7.22
C TRP A 15 11.87 23.34 -7.48
N GLU A 16 12.32 23.35 -8.74
CA GLU A 16 13.65 23.81 -9.13
C GLU A 16 13.89 25.27 -8.70
N LEU A 17 12.90 26.15 -8.92
CA LEU A 17 13.00 27.56 -8.55
C LEU A 17 13.12 27.74 -7.03
N VAL A 18 12.29 27.04 -6.26
CA VAL A 18 12.31 27.09 -4.78
C VAL A 18 13.65 26.60 -4.24
N CYS A 19 14.20 25.50 -4.74
CA CYS A 19 15.50 24.99 -4.28
C CYS A 19 16.61 26.01 -4.56
N ARG A 20 16.64 26.58 -5.78
CA ARG A 20 17.69 27.51 -6.20
C ARG A 20 17.58 28.89 -5.54
N THR A 21 16.38 29.35 -5.19
CA THR A 21 16.16 30.71 -4.70
C THR A 21 15.98 30.79 -3.18
N VAL A 22 15.27 29.83 -2.57
CA VAL A 22 14.86 29.89 -1.16
C VAL A 22 15.77 29.03 -0.29
N ILE A 23 15.95 27.75 -0.65
CA ILE A 23 16.65 26.78 0.21
C ILE A 23 18.18 26.97 0.13
N ARG A 24 18.72 27.14 -1.09
CA ARG A 24 20.13 27.49 -1.36
C ARG A 24 21.18 26.52 -0.81
N SER A 25 20.78 25.38 -0.24
CA SER A 25 21.62 24.25 0.14
C SER A 25 20.99 22.96 -0.41
N ASP A 26 21.82 22.16 -1.09
CA ASP A 26 21.43 20.86 -1.65
C ASP A 26 21.25 19.79 -0.55
N ASP A 27 21.68 20.07 0.69
CA ASP A 27 21.71 19.10 1.79
C ASP A 27 20.31 18.73 2.29
N TYR A 28 19.34 19.64 2.12
CA TYR A 28 17.97 19.50 2.63
C TYR A 28 16.93 19.17 1.56
N LEU A 29 17.08 19.75 0.38
CA LEU A 29 16.22 19.47 -0.77
C LEU A 29 16.98 19.83 -2.05
N ALA A 30 17.32 18.81 -2.82
CA ALA A 30 18.08 19.01 -4.04
C ALA A 30 17.16 19.47 -5.18
N PRO A 31 17.63 20.39 -6.04
CA PRO A 31 16.89 20.73 -7.24
C PRO A 31 16.73 19.48 -8.14
N PRO A 32 15.59 19.28 -8.83
CA PRO A 32 15.35 18.17 -9.75
C PRO A 32 16.52 17.85 -10.71
N SER A 33 17.23 18.87 -11.18
CA SER A 33 18.44 18.70 -12.01
C SER A 33 19.58 17.92 -11.33
N ARG A 34 19.77 18.10 -10.02
CA ARG A 34 20.79 17.40 -9.21
C ARG A 34 20.35 15.98 -8.88
N VAL A 35 19.06 15.77 -8.66
CA VAL A 35 18.46 14.44 -8.51
C VAL A 35 18.66 13.60 -9.76
N LEU A 36 18.49 14.19 -10.95
CA LEU A 36 18.69 13.49 -12.24
C LEU A 36 20.15 13.12 -12.52
N THR A 37 21.11 13.89 -12.03
CA THR A 37 22.55 13.65 -12.32
C THR A 37 23.21 12.78 -11.26
N THR A 38 23.10 13.19 -9.99
CA THR A 38 23.75 12.53 -8.86
C THR A 38 22.89 11.38 -8.33
N GLY A 39 21.60 11.64 -8.18
CA GLY A 39 20.63 10.67 -7.68
C GLY A 39 20.45 9.44 -8.57
N LEU A 40 20.37 9.62 -9.90
CA LEU A 40 20.26 8.47 -10.81
C LEU A 40 21.51 7.58 -10.78
N THR A 41 22.70 8.17 -10.67
CA THR A 41 23.95 7.41 -10.55
C THR A 41 23.96 6.61 -9.25
N TYR A 42 23.49 7.21 -8.15
CA TYR A 42 23.35 6.54 -6.87
C TYR A 42 22.31 5.40 -6.89
N LEU A 43 21.19 5.58 -7.58
CA LEU A 43 20.19 4.53 -7.75
C LEU A 43 20.67 3.36 -8.61
N ALA A 44 21.63 3.60 -9.50
CA ALA A 44 22.26 2.55 -10.32
C ALA A 44 23.34 1.78 -9.56
N ASP A 45 23.73 2.23 -8.37
CA ASP A 45 24.71 1.55 -7.53
C ASP A 45 24.17 0.19 -7.04
N ARG A 46 25.07 -0.80 -6.97
CA ARG A 46 24.71 -2.18 -6.66
C ARG A 46 24.09 -2.34 -5.27
N ASP A 47 24.59 -1.59 -4.29
CA ASP A 47 24.12 -1.70 -2.91
C ASP A 47 22.75 -1.03 -2.76
N THR A 48 22.54 0.10 -3.45
CA THR A 48 21.21 0.75 -3.52
C THR A 48 20.17 -0.16 -4.20
N LEU A 49 20.53 -0.79 -5.31
CA LEU A 49 19.66 -1.75 -6.00
C LEU A 49 19.35 -2.98 -5.14
N ALA A 50 20.33 -3.48 -4.39
CA ALA A 50 20.12 -4.56 -3.44
C ALA A 50 19.14 -4.15 -2.34
N GLY A 51 19.29 -2.96 -1.76
CA GLY A 51 18.37 -2.40 -0.77
C GLY A 51 16.94 -2.26 -1.31
N LEU A 52 16.78 -1.74 -2.54
CA LEU A 52 15.48 -1.68 -3.22
C LEU A 52 14.85 -3.07 -3.40
N GLY A 53 15.65 -4.07 -3.77
CA GLY A 53 15.20 -5.46 -3.92
C GLY A 53 14.74 -6.08 -2.59
N VAL A 54 15.45 -5.81 -1.51
CA VAL A 54 15.11 -6.25 -0.15
C VAL A 54 13.75 -5.68 0.28
N THR A 55 13.57 -4.36 0.20
CA THR A 55 12.29 -3.70 0.55
C THR A 55 11.16 -4.16 -0.34
N THR A 56 11.42 -4.35 -1.63
CA THR A 56 10.41 -4.86 -2.57
C THR A 56 9.95 -6.26 -2.16
N THR A 57 10.87 -7.14 -1.79
CA THR A 57 10.55 -8.52 -1.37
C THR A 57 9.72 -8.51 -0.07
N ARG A 58 10.11 -7.67 0.90
CA ARG A 58 9.37 -7.48 2.16
C ARG A 58 7.98 -6.91 1.93
N PHE A 59 7.88 -5.88 1.10
CA PHE A 59 6.61 -5.28 0.70
C PHE A 59 5.68 -6.31 0.04
N LEU A 60 6.18 -7.10 -0.93
CA LEU A 60 5.37 -8.13 -1.59
C LEU A 60 4.91 -9.21 -0.60
N GLY A 61 5.77 -9.63 0.33
CA GLY A 61 5.41 -10.56 1.40
C GLY A 61 4.33 -9.99 2.33
N ALA A 62 4.49 -8.74 2.76
CA ALA A 62 3.53 -8.04 3.61
C ALA A 62 2.19 -7.88 2.90
N PHE A 63 2.21 -7.42 1.65
CA PHE A 63 1.02 -7.21 0.83
C PHE A 63 0.29 -8.53 0.54
N ALA A 64 1.01 -9.63 0.30
CA ALA A 64 0.40 -10.95 0.11
C ALA A 64 -0.38 -11.39 1.36
N ILE A 65 0.19 -11.19 2.56
CA ILE A 65 -0.48 -11.50 3.83
C ILE A 65 -1.68 -10.57 4.04
N THR A 66 -1.50 -9.26 3.82
CA THR A 66 -2.59 -8.27 3.86
C THR A 66 -3.74 -8.64 2.95
N ALA A 67 -3.46 -9.02 1.71
CA ALA A 67 -4.48 -9.38 0.73
C ALA A 67 -5.19 -10.67 1.14
N LEU A 68 -4.43 -11.69 1.55
CA LEU A 68 -5.00 -12.96 1.98
C LEU A 68 -5.89 -12.75 3.22
N VAL A 69 -5.33 -12.29 4.33
CA VAL A 69 -6.02 -12.14 5.61
C VAL A 69 -7.15 -11.13 5.51
N GLY A 70 -6.87 -9.96 4.92
CA GLY A 70 -7.81 -8.86 4.82
C GLY A 70 -9.05 -9.23 4.02
N VAL A 71 -8.85 -9.84 2.85
CA VAL A 71 -9.97 -10.24 2.00
C VAL A 71 -10.74 -11.41 2.61
N THR A 72 -10.05 -12.44 3.12
CA THR A 72 -10.74 -13.61 3.68
C THR A 72 -11.57 -13.24 4.91
N LEU A 73 -11.00 -12.47 5.85
CA LEU A 73 -11.71 -12.06 7.06
C LEU A 73 -12.82 -11.07 6.73
N GLY A 74 -12.56 -10.10 5.85
CA GLY A 74 -13.57 -9.13 5.44
C GLY A 74 -14.78 -9.81 4.78
N LEU A 75 -14.57 -10.75 3.86
CA LEU A 75 -15.66 -11.49 3.22
C LEU A 75 -16.42 -12.35 4.22
N ALA A 76 -15.71 -13.05 5.13
CA ALA A 76 -16.32 -13.89 6.13
C ALA A 76 -17.21 -13.06 7.09
N LEU A 77 -16.69 -11.96 7.63
CA LEU A 77 -17.40 -11.10 8.57
C LEU A 77 -18.56 -10.35 7.90
N GLY A 78 -18.36 -9.81 6.70
CA GLY A 78 -19.37 -9.02 5.99
C GLY A 78 -20.64 -9.81 5.64
N ARG A 79 -20.56 -11.15 5.63
CA ARG A 79 -21.71 -12.04 5.39
C ARG A 79 -22.41 -12.53 6.65
N THR A 80 -21.92 -12.21 7.84
CA THR A 80 -22.49 -12.70 9.11
C THR A 80 -23.55 -11.79 9.72
N GLY A 81 -23.88 -10.64 9.10
CA GLY A 81 -24.99 -9.74 9.46
C GLY A 81 -24.95 -9.21 10.90
N ARG A 82 -25.23 -10.07 11.88
CA ARG A 82 -25.19 -9.82 13.32
C ARG A 82 -23.82 -9.40 13.85
N LEU A 83 -22.72 -9.93 13.31
CA LEU A 83 -21.37 -9.62 13.81
C LEU A 83 -20.76 -8.38 13.16
N VAL A 84 -21.36 -7.84 12.10
CA VAL A 84 -20.78 -6.72 11.33
C VAL A 84 -20.59 -5.46 12.18
N PRO A 85 -21.55 -5.00 13.00
CA PRO A 85 -21.36 -3.81 13.83
C PRO A 85 -20.21 -4.00 14.83
N ALA A 86 -20.21 -5.09 15.58
CA ALA A 86 -19.19 -5.39 16.59
C ALA A 86 -17.79 -5.53 15.96
N ALA A 87 -17.68 -6.27 14.86
CA ALA A 87 -16.42 -6.41 14.15
C ALA A 87 -15.92 -5.06 13.62
N ARG A 88 -16.81 -4.25 13.02
CA ARG A 88 -16.46 -2.92 12.51
C ARG A 88 -15.88 -2.05 13.62
N ASP A 89 -16.51 -2.03 14.79
CA ASP A 89 -16.06 -1.19 15.90
C ASP A 89 -14.67 -1.65 16.39
N ILE A 90 -14.44 -2.96 16.53
CA ILE A 90 -13.14 -3.53 16.90
C ILE A 90 -12.05 -3.14 15.89
N PHE A 91 -12.26 -3.39 14.60
CA PHE A 91 -11.27 -3.08 13.58
C PHE A 91 -11.05 -1.57 13.41
N THR A 92 -12.07 -0.74 13.67
CA THR A 92 -11.93 0.72 13.66
C THR A 92 -11.01 1.17 14.80
N VAL A 93 -11.15 0.61 16.00
CA VAL A 93 -10.22 0.89 17.11
C VAL A 93 -8.80 0.51 16.72
N PHE A 94 -8.57 -0.69 16.19
CA PHE A 94 -7.25 -1.09 15.71
C PHE A 94 -6.69 -0.16 14.64
N TYR A 95 -7.54 0.33 13.72
CA TYR A 95 -7.14 1.26 12.67
C TYR A 95 -6.69 2.62 13.22
N THR A 96 -7.27 3.06 14.35
CA THR A 96 -6.91 4.34 14.99
C THR A 96 -5.67 4.26 15.88
N LEU A 97 -5.21 3.05 16.25
CA LEU A 97 -4.03 2.91 17.09
C LEU A 97 -2.77 3.32 16.31
N PRO A 98 -1.89 4.15 16.88
CA PRO A 98 -0.58 4.38 16.29
C PRO A 98 0.21 3.08 16.42
N LEU A 99 0.38 2.34 15.33
CA LEU A 99 1.09 1.05 15.37
C LEU A 99 2.62 1.20 15.51
N VAL A 100 3.17 2.38 15.19
CA VAL A 100 4.61 2.67 15.23
C VAL A 100 5.30 2.28 16.55
N PRO A 101 4.78 2.67 17.74
CA PRO A 101 5.39 2.31 19.01
C PRO A 101 5.38 0.81 19.32
N PHE A 102 4.59 0.01 18.60
CA PHE A 102 4.51 -1.43 18.79
C PHE A 102 5.57 -2.20 18.00
N TYR A 103 6.32 -1.56 17.08
CA TYR A 103 7.35 -2.24 16.28
C TYR A 103 8.37 -3.06 17.11
N PRO A 104 8.88 -2.57 18.27
CA PRO A 104 9.78 -3.37 19.11
C PRO A 104 9.19 -4.71 19.54
N LEU A 105 7.87 -4.83 19.70
CA LEU A 105 7.22 -6.11 20.02
C LEU A 105 7.27 -7.08 18.82
N PHE A 106 7.15 -6.58 17.60
CA PHE A 106 7.33 -7.41 16.41
C PHE A 106 8.76 -7.94 16.31
N VAL A 107 9.76 -7.11 16.62
CA VAL A 107 11.16 -7.56 16.71
C VAL A 107 11.34 -8.59 17.82
N LEU A 108 10.72 -8.38 18.99
CA LEU A 108 10.77 -9.33 20.10
C LEU A 108 10.15 -10.69 19.75
N TRP A 109 9.00 -10.69 19.05
CA TRP A 109 8.27 -11.92 18.71
C TRP A 109 8.85 -12.66 17.50
N PHE A 110 9.28 -11.93 16.47
CA PHE A 110 9.67 -12.51 15.18
C PHE A 110 11.17 -12.48 14.92
N GLY A 111 11.94 -11.84 15.80
CA GLY A 111 13.36 -11.53 15.60
C GLY A 111 13.55 -10.31 14.69
N LEU A 112 14.77 -9.79 14.64
CA LEU A 112 15.15 -8.69 13.75
C LEU A 112 15.18 -9.17 12.28
N GLY A 113 14.67 -8.33 11.37
CA GLY A 113 14.79 -8.49 9.93
C GLY A 113 13.49 -8.90 9.24
N PHE A 114 13.58 -9.78 8.24
CA PHE A 114 12.51 -10.03 7.28
C PHE A 114 11.13 -10.33 7.92
N ARG A 115 11.08 -11.19 8.94
CA ARG A 115 9.80 -11.62 9.53
C ARG A 115 9.09 -10.50 10.30
N SER A 116 9.82 -9.74 11.12
CA SER A 116 9.23 -8.64 11.90
C SER A 116 8.73 -7.53 10.99
N GLU A 117 9.52 -7.16 9.98
CA GLU A 117 9.20 -6.08 9.04
C GLU A 117 8.00 -6.44 8.15
N VAL A 118 7.96 -7.68 7.65
CA VAL A 118 6.81 -8.20 6.88
C VAL A 118 5.55 -8.25 7.74
N ALA A 119 5.63 -8.75 8.97
CA ALA A 119 4.48 -8.81 9.87
C ALA A 119 3.95 -7.41 10.22
N PHE A 120 4.87 -6.46 10.44
CA PHE A 120 4.53 -5.08 10.74
C PHE A 120 3.91 -4.35 9.54
N GLY A 121 4.44 -4.56 8.33
CA GLY A 121 3.80 -4.09 7.09
C GLY A 121 2.43 -4.74 6.86
N ALA A 122 2.31 -6.04 7.11
CA ALA A 122 1.07 -6.78 6.89
C ALA A 122 -0.07 -6.24 7.77
N ILE A 123 0.19 -5.96 9.05
CA ILE A 123 -0.85 -5.47 9.97
C ILE A 123 -1.34 -4.07 9.59
N HIS A 124 -0.45 -3.19 9.11
CA HIS A 124 -0.82 -1.84 8.64
C HIS A 124 -1.81 -1.89 7.48
N GLY A 125 -1.58 -2.80 6.53
CA GLY A 125 -2.47 -2.97 5.39
C GLY A 125 -3.71 -3.82 5.67
N ALA A 126 -3.61 -4.83 6.55
CA ALA A 126 -4.67 -5.82 6.74
C ALA A 126 -5.95 -5.19 7.32
N VAL A 127 -5.83 -4.36 8.35
CA VAL A 127 -6.99 -3.75 9.04
C VAL A 127 -7.93 -2.97 8.09
N PRO A 128 -7.45 -1.99 7.29
CA PRO A 128 -8.31 -1.28 6.35
C PRO A 128 -8.83 -2.18 5.22
N VAL A 129 -8.08 -3.22 4.82
CA VAL A 129 -8.56 -4.20 3.83
C VAL A 129 -9.72 -5.03 4.40
N VAL A 130 -9.65 -5.45 5.66
CA VAL A 130 -10.77 -6.11 6.35
C VAL A 130 -11.99 -5.19 6.36
N LEU A 131 -11.83 -3.94 6.83
CA LEU A 131 -12.93 -2.97 6.92
C LEU A 131 -13.59 -2.70 5.57
N GLY A 132 -12.79 -2.41 4.54
CA GLY A 132 -13.29 -2.14 3.20
C GLY A 132 -13.98 -3.34 2.57
N THR A 133 -13.38 -4.54 2.69
CA THR A 133 -13.95 -5.78 2.15
C THR A 133 -15.23 -6.19 2.88
N MET A 134 -15.25 -6.05 4.21
CA MET A 134 -16.43 -6.32 5.04
C MET A 134 -17.59 -5.40 4.64
N ALA A 135 -17.33 -4.11 4.49
CA ALA A 135 -18.34 -3.14 4.07
C ALA A 135 -18.85 -3.44 2.65
N ALA A 136 -18.00 -3.89 1.73
CA ALA A 136 -18.41 -4.30 0.40
C ALA A 136 -19.33 -5.53 0.45
N ALA A 137 -18.94 -6.58 1.20
CA ALA A 137 -19.69 -7.82 1.30
C ALA A 137 -21.04 -7.67 2.02
N SER A 138 -21.16 -6.73 2.95
CA SER A 138 -22.42 -6.43 3.63
C SER A 138 -23.40 -5.63 2.79
N ARG A 139 -22.94 -4.95 1.72
CA ARG A 139 -23.79 -4.16 0.79
C ARG A 139 -24.32 -4.96 -0.40
N VAL A 140 -23.89 -6.21 -0.57
CA VAL A 140 -24.39 -7.07 -1.65
C VAL A 140 -25.90 -7.29 -1.48
N ASP A 141 -26.67 -7.07 -2.55
CA ASP A 141 -28.13 -7.18 -2.55
C ASP A 141 -28.59 -8.57 -2.08
N GLU A 142 -29.33 -8.60 -0.97
CA GLU A 142 -29.84 -9.84 -0.39
C GLU A 142 -30.91 -10.48 -1.29
N THR A 143 -31.54 -9.72 -2.19
CA THR A 143 -32.47 -10.24 -3.21
C THR A 143 -31.74 -11.17 -4.18
N LEU A 144 -30.56 -10.77 -4.69
CA LEU A 144 -29.74 -11.60 -5.56
C LEU A 144 -29.28 -12.88 -4.85
N ILE A 145 -28.92 -12.76 -3.58
CA ILE A 145 -28.52 -13.89 -2.75
C ILE A 145 -29.69 -14.86 -2.53
N THR A 146 -30.87 -14.34 -2.20
CA THR A 146 -32.08 -15.12 -1.94
C THR A 146 -32.57 -15.81 -3.21
N ALA A 147 -32.61 -15.11 -4.35
CA ALA A 147 -32.95 -15.68 -5.64
C ALA A 147 -31.98 -16.80 -6.05
N THR A 148 -30.67 -16.59 -5.84
CA THR A 148 -29.65 -17.61 -6.16
C THR A 148 -29.79 -18.85 -5.26
N ARG A 149 -30.10 -18.67 -3.97
CA ARG A 149 -30.39 -19.78 -3.06
C ARG A 149 -31.68 -20.52 -3.44
N ALA A 150 -32.73 -19.82 -3.88
CA ALA A 150 -33.98 -20.42 -4.35
C ALA A 150 -33.77 -21.32 -5.59
N MET A 151 -32.75 -21.04 -6.41
CA MET A 151 -32.30 -21.90 -7.51
C MET A 151 -31.43 -23.09 -7.06
N GLY A 152 -31.34 -23.38 -5.76
CA GLY A 152 -30.59 -24.52 -5.22
C GLY A 152 -29.09 -24.27 -5.03
N ALA A 153 -28.62 -23.02 -5.14
CA ALA A 153 -27.20 -22.71 -4.92
C ALA A 153 -26.81 -22.80 -3.43
N GLY A 154 -25.81 -23.62 -3.12
CA GLY A 154 -25.22 -23.68 -1.78
C GLY A 154 -24.39 -22.44 -1.42
N ARG A 155 -23.94 -22.37 -0.16
CA ARG A 155 -23.16 -21.23 0.38
C ARG A 155 -21.93 -20.85 -0.46
N THR A 156 -21.15 -21.83 -0.89
CA THR A 156 -19.95 -21.59 -1.70
C THR A 156 -20.31 -20.98 -3.05
N ARG A 157 -21.38 -21.46 -3.69
CA ARG A 157 -21.81 -20.98 -5.01
C ARG A 157 -22.36 -19.56 -4.93
N VAL A 158 -23.09 -19.22 -3.87
CA VAL A 158 -23.49 -17.84 -3.58
C VAL A 158 -22.27 -16.93 -3.39
N LEU A 159 -21.27 -17.39 -2.63
CA LEU A 159 -20.05 -16.63 -2.40
C LEU A 159 -19.29 -16.37 -3.71
N THR A 160 -19.06 -17.39 -4.54
CA THR A 160 -18.23 -17.27 -5.74
C THR A 160 -18.97 -16.68 -6.95
N MET A 161 -20.29 -16.84 -7.07
CA MET A 161 -21.06 -16.35 -8.23
C MET A 161 -21.77 -15.03 -7.98
N VAL A 162 -22.04 -14.65 -6.73
CA VAL A 162 -22.79 -13.42 -6.41
C VAL A 162 -21.92 -12.46 -5.61
N VAL A 163 -21.46 -12.88 -4.44
CA VAL A 163 -20.80 -11.98 -3.49
C VAL A 163 -19.44 -11.52 -4.04
N LEU A 164 -18.55 -12.46 -4.36
CA LEU A 164 -17.20 -12.15 -4.79
C LEU A 164 -17.17 -11.31 -6.07
N PRO A 165 -17.92 -11.63 -7.15
CA PRO A 165 -17.99 -10.80 -8.34
C PRO A 165 -18.54 -9.39 -8.09
N ALA A 166 -19.53 -9.25 -7.19
CA ALA A 166 -20.13 -7.97 -6.85
C ALA A 166 -19.19 -7.08 -6.02
N THR A 167 -18.32 -7.68 -5.19
CA THR A 167 -17.42 -6.95 -4.30
C THR A 167 -16.06 -6.65 -4.90
N VAL A 168 -15.66 -7.27 -6.02
CA VAL A 168 -14.31 -7.09 -6.61
C VAL A 168 -13.86 -5.63 -6.71
N PRO A 169 -14.63 -4.68 -7.26
CA PRO A 169 -14.14 -3.30 -7.41
C PRO A 169 -13.82 -2.65 -6.07
N ASP A 170 -14.70 -2.83 -5.09
CA ASP A 170 -14.55 -2.29 -3.74
C ASP A 170 -13.38 -2.97 -3.00
N VAL A 171 -13.22 -4.28 -3.16
CA VAL A 171 -12.11 -5.05 -2.59
C VAL A 171 -10.78 -4.60 -3.18
N VAL A 172 -10.70 -4.36 -4.49
CA VAL A 172 -9.48 -3.83 -5.11
C VAL A 172 -9.20 -2.40 -4.62
N GLY A 173 -10.23 -1.58 -4.43
CA GLY A 173 -10.09 -0.28 -3.76
C GLY A 173 -9.48 -0.40 -2.36
N ALA A 174 -9.98 -1.32 -1.54
CA ALA A 174 -9.45 -1.60 -0.21
C ALA A 174 -8.00 -2.12 -0.27
N LEU A 175 -7.68 -3.04 -1.20
CA LEU A 175 -6.32 -3.56 -1.42
C LEU A 175 -5.33 -2.48 -1.84
N ARG A 176 -5.76 -1.46 -2.59
CA ARG A 176 -4.89 -0.33 -2.98
C ARG A 176 -4.49 0.51 -1.76
N ILE A 177 -5.45 0.76 -0.86
CA ILE A 177 -5.17 1.41 0.43
C ILE A 177 -4.26 0.50 1.27
N GLY A 178 -4.57 -0.79 1.35
CA GLY A 178 -3.77 -1.79 2.05
C GLY A 178 -2.32 -1.85 1.55
N ALA A 179 -2.10 -1.86 0.24
CA ALA A 179 -0.77 -1.84 -0.36
C ALA A 179 0.04 -0.60 0.05
N ALA A 180 -0.57 0.58 -0.01
CA ALA A 180 0.10 1.82 0.40
C ALA A 180 0.52 1.77 1.88
N LEU A 181 -0.38 1.29 2.76
CA LEU A 181 -0.11 1.19 4.19
C LEU A 181 0.85 0.04 4.54
N SER A 182 0.84 -1.05 3.79
CA SER A 182 1.84 -2.12 3.94
C SER A 182 3.24 -1.64 3.59
N LEU A 183 3.38 -0.89 2.50
CA LEU A 183 4.66 -0.28 2.14
C LEU A 183 5.10 0.72 3.21
N LEU A 184 4.19 1.56 3.71
CA LEU A 184 4.47 2.47 4.81
C LEU A 184 4.97 1.73 6.05
N GLY A 185 4.29 0.65 6.45
CA GLY A 185 4.70 -0.17 7.59
C GLY A 185 6.11 -0.76 7.41
N VAL A 186 6.39 -1.38 6.25
CA VAL A 186 7.73 -1.91 5.94
C VAL A 186 8.79 -0.82 6.02
N LEU A 187 8.56 0.34 5.39
CA LEU A 187 9.53 1.45 5.39
C LEU A 187 9.77 2.00 6.80
N LEU A 188 8.73 2.13 7.61
CA LEU A 188 8.88 2.57 9.01
C LEU A 188 9.69 1.57 9.84
N ALA A 189 9.44 0.27 9.66
CA ALA A 189 10.20 -0.77 10.31
C ALA A 189 11.68 -0.76 9.88
N GLU A 190 11.93 -0.59 8.58
CA GLU A 190 13.28 -0.47 8.03
C GLU A 190 14.02 0.76 8.57
N LEU A 191 13.34 1.90 8.68
CA LEU A 191 13.90 3.15 9.16
C LEU A 191 14.31 3.10 10.64
N MET A 192 13.61 2.32 11.47
CA MET A 192 13.83 2.34 12.92
C MET A 192 15.03 1.50 13.38
N VAL A 193 15.10 0.23 12.97
CA VAL A 193 16.05 -0.76 13.55
C VAL A 193 16.66 -1.69 12.49
N SER A 194 16.29 -1.56 11.23
CA SER A 194 16.78 -2.50 10.22
C SER A 194 18.22 -2.21 9.79
N VAL A 195 18.87 -3.26 9.31
CA VAL A 195 20.28 -3.26 8.89
C VAL A 195 20.44 -3.22 7.37
N ASP A 196 19.33 -3.30 6.63
CA ASP A 196 19.27 -3.32 5.17
C ASP A 196 17.92 -2.78 4.67
N GLY A 197 17.76 -2.68 3.36
CA GLY A 197 16.57 -2.12 2.74
C GLY A 197 16.62 -0.60 2.55
N VAL A 198 15.58 -0.08 1.92
CA VAL A 198 15.45 1.31 1.54
C VAL A 198 15.27 2.22 2.75
N GLY A 199 14.51 1.80 3.77
CA GLY A 199 14.38 2.58 5.00
C GLY A 199 15.73 2.76 5.71
N HIS A 200 16.57 1.72 5.73
CA HIS A 200 17.94 1.82 6.25
C HIS A 200 18.80 2.80 5.42
N ILE A 201 18.75 2.71 4.09
CA ILE A 201 19.45 3.64 3.18
C ILE A 201 19.00 5.09 3.45
N ILE A 202 17.69 5.33 3.56
CA ILE A 202 17.13 6.64 3.87
C ILE A 202 17.68 7.18 5.19
N ALA A 203 17.68 6.36 6.26
CA ALA A 203 18.24 6.76 7.55
C ALA A 203 19.72 7.17 7.43
N ALA A 204 20.51 6.40 6.70
CA ALA A 204 21.93 6.70 6.47
C ALA A 204 22.13 8.00 5.67
N LEU A 205 21.33 8.25 4.63
CA LEU A 205 21.42 9.48 3.84
C LEU A 205 21.03 10.72 4.64
N ILE A 206 20.01 10.61 5.50
CA ILE A 206 19.62 11.69 6.43
C ILE A 206 20.77 12.00 7.40
N ALA A 207 21.36 10.97 8.01
CA ALA A 207 22.46 11.14 8.98
C ALA A 207 23.71 11.80 8.37
N ASN A 208 23.92 11.63 7.07
CA ASN A 208 25.05 12.18 6.33
C ASN A 208 24.70 13.43 5.50
N LEU A 209 23.47 13.96 5.61
CA LEU A 209 22.97 15.14 4.88
C LEU A 209 23.14 15.04 3.35
N ARG A 210 22.93 13.84 2.80
CA ARG A 210 23.05 13.57 1.35
C ARG A 210 21.71 13.77 0.63
N GLY A 211 21.29 15.03 0.54
CA GLY A 211 19.99 15.44 -0.01
C GLY A 211 19.68 14.94 -1.43
N PRO A 212 20.58 15.09 -2.43
CA PRO A 212 20.31 14.65 -3.80
C PRO A 212 20.04 13.15 -3.93
N GLU A 213 20.78 12.33 -3.19
CA GLU A 213 20.60 10.88 -3.15
C GLU A 213 19.33 10.49 -2.37
N LEU A 214 19.04 11.18 -1.26
CA LEU A 214 17.82 10.98 -0.47
C LEU A 214 16.57 11.21 -1.32
N ASP A 215 16.52 12.34 -2.02
CA ASP A 215 15.40 12.71 -2.89
C ASP A 215 15.21 11.68 -4.02
N ALA A 216 16.31 11.17 -4.60
CA ALA A 216 16.26 10.15 -5.63
C ALA A 216 15.69 8.82 -5.12
N VAL A 217 16.13 8.37 -3.94
CA VAL A 217 15.61 7.14 -3.31
C VAL A 217 14.13 7.28 -2.98
N ILE A 218 13.70 8.41 -2.42
CA ILE A 218 12.29 8.68 -2.13
C ILE A 218 11.46 8.67 -3.42
N LEU A 219 11.93 9.32 -4.50
CA LEU A 219 11.25 9.29 -5.79
C LEU A 219 11.16 7.87 -6.37
N ALA A 220 12.21 7.05 -6.24
CA ALA A 220 12.19 5.66 -6.69
C ALA A 220 11.10 4.85 -5.95
N VAL A 221 10.98 5.02 -4.63
CA VAL A 221 9.90 4.41 -3.83
C VAL A 221 8.52 4.89 -4.29
N CYS A 222 8.34 6.20 -4.51
CA CYS A 222 7.10 6.77 -5.02
C CYS A 222 6.70 6.21 -6.38
N VAL A 223 7.67 6.07 -7.30
CA VAL A 223 7.44 5.45 -8.62
C VAL A 223 7.06 3.97 -8.46
N GLY A 224 7.76 3.22 -7.61
CA GLY A 224 7.42 1.83 -7.31
C GLY A 224 5.99 1.69 -6.77
N ALA A 225 5.60 2.51 -5.80
CA ALA A 225 4.25 2.53 -5.25
C ALA A 225 3.20 2.87 -6.32
N ALA A 226 3.48 3.84 -7.19
CA ALA A 226 2.61 4.22 -8.30
C ALA A 226 2.44 3.07 -9.31
N VAL A 227 3.52 2.33 -9.62
CA VAL A 227 3.49 1.14 -10.50
C VAL A 227 2.60 0.06 -9.91
N VAL A 228 2.76 -0.26 -8.61
CA VAL A 228 1.92 -1.24 -7.92
C VAL A 228 0.44 -0.83 -7.95
N ASN A 229 0.14 0.42 -7.57
CA ASN A 229 -1.22 0.94 -7.59
C ASN A 229 -1.83 0.92 -9.00
N ALA A 230 -1.06 1.26 -10.04
CA ALA A 230 -1.50 1.17 -11.42
C ALA A 230 -1.71 -0.28 -11.88
N GLY A 231 -0.91 -1.23 -11.37
CA GLY A 231 -1.10 -2.67 -11.58
C GLY A 231 -2.44 -3.15 -11.01
N LEU A 232 -2.71 -2.82 -9.74
CA LEU A 232 -3.96 -3.16 -9.06
C LEU A 232 -5.18 -2.57 -9.79
N HIS A 233 -5.11 -1.29 -10.19
CA HIS A 233 -6.21 -0.65 -10.92
C HIS A 233 -6.44 -1.25 -12.32
N ARG A 234 -5.38 -1.67 -13.02
CA ARG A 234 -5.55 -2.41 -14.29
C ARG A 234 -6.20 -3.77 -14.07
N GLY A 235 -5.88 -4.46 -12.98
CA GLY A 235 -6.54 -5.69 -12.56
C GLY A 235 -8.04 -5.47 -12.30
N GLU A 236 -8.37 -4.43 -11.55
CA GLU A 236 -9.75 -3.98 -11.29
C GLU A 236 -10.55 -3.86 -12.59
N ARG A 237 -10.06 -3.03 -13.53
CA ARG A 237 -10.75 -2.76 -14.80
C ARG A 237 -10.94 -3.98 -15.68
N ARG A 238 -10.11 -5.02 -15.52
CA ARG A 238 -10.31 -6.29 -16.24
C ARG A 238 -11.41 -7.13 -15.60
N LEU A 239 -11.50 -7.10 -14.27
CA LEU A 239 -12.47 -7.85 -13.47
C LEU A 239 -13.78 -7.12 -13.22
N SER A 240 -13.96 -5.88 -13.68
CA SER A 240 -15.18 -5.09 -13.47
C SER A 240 -15.90 -4.68 -14.76
N ARG A 241 -15.47 -5.20 -15.91
CA ARG A 241 -15.99 -4.84 -17.25
C ARG A 241 -17.51 -4.98 -17.40
N TRP A 242 -18.12 -5.90 -16.66
CA TRP A 242 -19.56 -6.14 -16.64
C TRP A 242 -20.38 -5.01 -15.96
N ARG A 243 -19.74 -4.18 -15.13
CA ARG A 243 -20.42 -3.10 -14.41
C ARG A 243 -20.54 -1.81 -15.23
N GLU A 244 -19.65 -1.59 -16.21
CA GLU A 244 -19.71 -0.46 -17.16
C GLU A 244 -20.87 -0.58 -18.17
N GLN A 245 -21.59 -1.71 -18.21
CA GLN A 245 -22.69 -1.98 -19.15
C GLN A 245 -24.10 -1.79 -18.56
N ARG A 246 -24.23 -1.31 -17.32
CA ARG A 246 -25.54 -0.96 -16.75
C ARG A 246 -25.76 0.56 -16.86
N PRO A 247 -26.68 1.03 -17.72
CA PRO A 247 -27.03 2.45 -17.83
C PRO A 247 -27.67 2.98 -16.54
#